data_AF-A0A351J3K0-F1
#
_entry.id   AF-A0A351J3K0-F1
#
_cell.length_a   1.000
_cell.length_b   1.000
_cell.length_c   1.000
_cell.angle_alpha   90.00
_cell.angle_beta   90.00
_cell.angle_gamma   90.00
#
_symmetry.space_group_name_H-M   'P 1'
#
loop_
_entity.id
_entity.type
_entity.pdbx_description
1 polymer ?
#
loop_
_entity_poly.entity_id
_entity_poly.type
_entity_poly.pdbx_seq_one_letter_code
_entity_poly.pdbx_strand_id
1 'polypeptide(L)' 'MGLNIVMVEPEIPQNTGNVARLCAATGTRLHLVRPFGFRLDSRHMKRAGLDYWEFVDVVIHDS' A
#
# COMPACT_ATOMS: atom_id res chain seq x y z
N MET A 1 -16.77 8.21 8.70
CA MET A 1 -16.26 6.86 9.02
C MET A 1 -15.85 6.24 7.70
N GLY A 2 -14.55 6.07 7.45
CA GLY A 2 -14.02 5.57 6.18
C GLY A 2 -13.85 4.04 6.20
N LEU A 3 -13.82 3.42 5.02
CA LEU A 3 -13.46 2.03 4.87
C LEU A 3 -11.96 1.84 5.12
N ASN A 4 -11.57 0.63 5.52
CA ASN A 4 -10.18 0.24 5.69
C ASN A 4 -9.93 -1.03 4.87
N ILE A 5 -8.79 -1.10 4.18
CA ILE A 5 -8.32 -2.31 3.50
C ILE A 5 -7.08 -2.80 4.23
N VAL A 6 -7.06 -4.09 4.60
CA VAL A 6 -5.94 -4.73 5.29
C VAL A 6 -5.34 -5.78 4.37
N MET A 7 -4.05 -5.64 4.06
CA MET A 7 -3.26 -6.64 3.36
C MET A 7 -2.33 -7.31 4.37
N VAL A 8 -2.59 -8.58 4.65
CA VAL A 8 -1.77 -9.42 5.53
C VAL A 8 -0.71 -10.10 4.69
N GLU A 9 0.55 -9.94 5.11
CA GLU A 9 1.73 -10.54 4.50
C GLU A 9 1.77 -10.44 2.96
N PRO A 10 1.62 -9.24 2.37
CA PRO A 10 1.54 -9.10 0.93
C PRO A 10 2.85 -9.53 0.25
N GLU A 11 2.72 -10.45 -0.71
CA GLU A 11 3.88 -11.03 -1.41
C GLU A 11 4.20 -10.34 -2.74
N ILE A 12 3.17 -9.87 -3.45
CA ILE A 12 3.31 -9.37 -4.82
C ILE A 12 3.25 -7.82 -4.81
N PRO A 13 4.33 -7.11 -5.18
CA PRO A 13 4.39 -5.65 -5.10
C PRO A 13 3.36 -4.97 -6.01
N GLN A 14 3.07 -5.53 -7.19
CA GLN A 14 2.08 -4.98 -8.13
C GLN A 14 0.67 -4.97 -7.54
N ASN A 15 0.29 -6.00 -6.77
CA ASN A 15 -1.02 -6.06 -6.13
C ASN A 15 -1.14 -4.97 -5.06
N THR A 16 -0.11 -4.81 -4.23
CA THR A 16 -0.06 -3.75 -3.20
C THR A 16 -0.12 -2.36 -3.83
N GLY A 17 0.60 -2.14 -4.94
CA GLY A 17 0.51 -0.88 -5.69
C GLY A 17 -0.90 -0.60 -6.20
N ASN A 18 -1.55 -1.57 -6.85
CA ASN A 18 -2.92 -1.42 -7.36
C ASN A 18 -3.94 -1.15 -6.24
N VAL A 19 -3.82 -1.83 -5.10
CA VAL A 19 -4.68 -1.60 -3.92
C VAL A 19 -4.42 -0.21 -3.34
N ALA A 20 -3.17 0.22 -3.26
CA ALA A 20 -2.83 1.56 -2.79
C ALA A 20 -3.41 2.65 -3.72
N ARG A 21 -3.44 2.42 -5.05
CA ARG A 21 -4.10 3.32 -5.99
C ARG A 21 -5.59 3.44 -5.70
N LEU A 22 -6.24 2.30 -5.45
CA LEU A 22 -7.64 2.27 -5.08
C LEU A 22 -7.88 3.05 -3.78
N CYS A 23 -7.00 2.88 -2.78
CA CYS A 23 -7.07 3.59 -1.51
C CYS A 23 -6.96 5.11 -1.71
N ALA A 24 -5.97 5.57 -2.49
CA ALA A 24 -5.84 6.99 -2.84
C ALA A 24 -7.08 7.54 -3.57
N ALA A 25 -7.65 6.78 -4.51
CA ALA A 25 -8.82 7.20 -5.28
C ALA A 25 -10.12 7.23 -4.45
N THR A 26 -10.20 6.45 -3.38
CA THR A 26 -11.44 6.28 -2.58
C THR A 26 -11.35 6.93 -1.20
N GLY A 27 -10.20 7.47 -0.81
CA GLY A 27 -9.96 7.95 0.56
C GLY A 27 -10.03 6.83 1.61
N THR A 28 -9.81 5.58 1.19
CA THR A 28 -9.76 4.40 2.07
C THR A 28 -8.37 4.30 2.69
N ARG A 29 -8.29 3.95 3.97
CA ARG A 29 -7.00 3.70 4.64
C ARG A 29 -6.47 2.31 4.30
N LEU A 30 -5.18 2.23 3.99
CA LEU A 30 -4.47 0.99 3.71
C LEU A 30 -3.68 0.53 4.95
N HIS A 31 -3.89 -0.69 5.39
CA HIS A 31 -3.08 -1.34 6.42
C HIS A 31 -2.24 -2.46 5.78
N LEU A 32 -0.94 -2.46 6.04
CA LEU A 32 -0.01 -3.49 5.60
C LEU A 32 0.58 -4.20 6.82
N VAL A 33 0.35 -5.51 6.95
CA VAL A 33 0.89 -6.32 8.05
C VAL A 33 2.10 -7.10 7.54
N ARG A 34 3.22 -7.00 8.24
CA ARG A 34 4.48 -7.70 7.93
C ARG A 34 4.38 -9.21 8.23
N PRO A 35 5.29 -10.04 7.68
CA PRO A 35 6.36 -9.70 6.73
C PRO A 35 5.87 -9.42 5.30
N PHE A 36 6.59 -8.57 4.58
CA PHE A 36 6.32 -8.32 3.15
C PHE A 36 7.19 -9.23 2.29
N GLY A 37 6.63 -9.81 1.23
CA GLY A 37 7.41 -10.56 0.22
C GLY A 37 8.24 -9.67 -0.71
N PHE A 38 8.19 -8.34 -0.51
CA PHE A 38 8.93 -7.35 -1.30
C PHE A 38 9.41 -6.18 -0.45
N ARG A 39 10.33 -5.38 -0.99
CA ARG A 39 10.79 -4.15 -0.34
C ARG A 39 9.86 -2.98 -0.68
N LEU A 40 9.27 -2.38 0.35
CA LEU A 40 8.68 -1.04 0.26
C LEU A 40 9.83 -0.03 0.25
N ASP A 41 10.46 0.20 -0.90
CA ASP A 41 11.34 1.35 -1.06
C ASP A 41 10.77 2.37 -2.03
N SER A 42 10.92 3.64 -1.70
CA SER A 42 10.39 4.78 -2.44
C SER A 42 10.91 4.85 -3.88
N ARG A 43 12.03 4.19 -4.18
CA ARG A 43 12.61 4.13 -5.53
C ARG A 43 11.86 3.15 -6.43
N HIS A 44 11.46 1.99 -5.91
CA HIS A 44 10.58 1.04 -6.58
C HIS A 44 9.16 1.61 -6.71
N MET A 45 8.70 2.36 -5.71
CA MET A 45 7.38 3.00 -5.77
C MET A 45 7.33 4.09 -6.86
N LYS A 46 8.33 4.98 -6.92
CA LYS A 46 8.43 5.97 -8.00
C LYS A 46 8.58 5.34 -9.39
N ARG A 47 9.35 4.25 -9.51
CA ARG A 47 9.50 3.54 -10.80
C ARG A 47 8.23 2.83 -11.27
N ALA A 48 7.36 2.41 -10.35
CA ALA A 48 6.08 1.82 -10.67
C ALA A 48 5.00 2.86 -11.06
N GLY A 49 5.37 4.14 -11.23
CA GLY A 49 4.43 5.22 -11.55
C GLY A 49 3.47 5.52 -10.40
N LEU A 50 3.89 5.25 -9.15
CA LEU A 50 3.10 5.50 -7.95
C LEU A 50 3.25 6.96 -7.49
N ASP A 51 3.00 7.91 -8.38
CA ASP A 51 2.96 9.35 -8.05
C ASP A 51 1.87 9.68 -7.02
N TYR A 52 1.00 8.72 -6.74
CA TYR A 52 -0.08 8.83 -5.77
C TYR A 52 0.27 8.31 -4.38
N TRP A 53 1.44 7.72 -4.17
CA TRP A 53 1.76 7.09 -2.88
C TRP A 53 1.72 8.09 -1.72
N GLU A 54 2.03 9.37 -1.97
CA GLU A 54 1.92 10.45 -0.99
C GLU A 54 0.47 10.76 -0.57
N PHE A 55 -0.52 10.34 -1.38
CA PHE A 55 -1.94 10.48 -1.10
C PHE A 55 -2.56 9.24 -0.46
N VAL A 56 -1.76 8.18 -0.22
CA VAL A 56 -2.24 6.96 0.45
C VAL A 56 -2.05 7.12 1.95
N ASP A 57 -3.16 7.10 2.69
CA ASP A 57 -3.12 6.94 4.15
C ASP A 57 -2.77 5.48 4.46
N VAL A 58 -1.49 5.21 4.74
CA VAL A 58 -0.94 3.87 4.97
C VAL A 58 -0.46 3.70 6.40
N VAL A 59 -0.82 2.57 7.02
CA VAL A 59 -0.34 2.13 8.33
C VAL A 59 0.36 0.78 8.17
N ILE A 60 1.56 0.66 8.72
CA ILE A 60 2.31 -0.60 8.73
C ILE A 60 2.28 -1.20 10.13
N HIS A 61 1.96 -2.49 10.21
CA HIS A 61 1.95 -3.27 11.45
C HIS A 61 3.02 -4.36 11.40
N ASP A 62 3.63 -4.66 12.55
CA ASP A 62 4.61 -5.73 12.67
C ASP A 62 3.97 -7.11 12.90
N SER A 63 2.72 -7.16 13.40
CA SER A 63 1.92 -8.36 13.69
C SER A 63 0.44 -8.01 13.84
#